data_AF-K0KU13-F1
#
_entry.id   AF-K0KU13-F1
#
_cell.length_a   1.000
_cell.length_b   1.000
_cell.length_c   1.000
_cell.angle_alpha   90.00
_cell.angle_beta   90.00
_cell.angle_gamma   90.00
#
_symmetry.space_group_name_H-M   'P 1'
#
loop_
_entity.id
_entity.type
_entity.pdbx_description
1 polymer ?
#
loop_
_entity_poly.entity_id
_entity_poly.type
_entity_poly.pdbx_seq_one_letter_code
_entity_poly.pdbx_strand_id
1 'polypeptide(L)'
;MTNDTKRQKRSDRKPLILNFFEHAGPSQMKPGIFAHPKDESTTYKDIEYWIKLAKLAERGKINSLFIGDTLSPYDVYEGPESVKNTAINAVQFPTNE
;
A
#
# COMPACT_ATOMS: atom_id res chain seq x y z
N MET A 1 57.01 -3.79 1.07
CA MET A 1 56.08 -2.88 1.74
C MET A 1 54.69 -3.10 1.15
N THR A 2 53.90 -3.99 1.73
CA THR A 2 52.52 -4.26 1.30
C THR A 2 51.59 -3.34 2.10
N ASN A 3 50.87 -2.46 1.40
CA ASN A 3 49.90 -1.56 2.01
C ASN A 3 48.64 -2.33 2.41
N ASP A 4 48.57 -2.72 3.68
CA ASP A 4 47.37 -3.24 4.31
C ASP A 4 46.30 -2.15 4.34
N THR A 5 45.38 -2.21 3.39
CA THR A 5 44.25 -1.27 3.34
C THR A 5 43.23 -1.73 4.38
N LYS A 6 43.26 -1.14 5.58
CA LYS A 6 42.30 -1.42 6.65
C LYS A 6 40.88 -1.14 6.17
N ARG A 7 40.10 -2.20 5.97
CA ARG A 7 38.67 -2.14 5.63
C ARG A 7 37.93 -1.38 6.75
N GLN A 8 37.38 -0.22 6.42
CA GLN A 8 36.66 0.64 7.37
C GLN A 8 35.46 -0.14 7.94
N LYS A 9 35.41 -0.26 9.28
CA LYS A 9 34.34 -0.97 10.00
C LYS A 9 33.02 -0.26 9.71
N ARG A 10 32.09 -0.89 8.96
CA ARG A 10 30.73 -0.35 8.78
C ARG A 10 30.14 -0.17 10.17
N SER A 11 29.69 1.04 10.52
CA SER A 11 28.93 1.20 11.77
C SER A 11 27.70 0.32 11.70
N ASP A 12 27.28 -0.22 12.84
CA ASP A 12 26.04 -1.00 12.93
C ASP A 12 24.89 -0.11 12.47
N ARG A 13 24.45 -0.31 11.22
CA ARG A 13 23.37 0.46 10.63
C ARG A 13 22.09 0.06 11.35
N LYS A 14 21.36 1.04 11.86
CA LYS A 14 20.03 0.80 12.43
C LYS A 14 19.17 0.09 11.37
N PRO A 15 18.45 -0.99 11.73
CA PRO A 15 17.52 -1.64 10.82
C PRO A 15 16.47 -0.66 10.31
N LEU A 16 16.09 -0.80 9.05
CA LEU A 16 14.95 -0.06 8.50
C LEU A 16 13.65 -0.66 9.03
N ILE A 17 12.67 0.20 9.30
CA ILE A 17 11.29 -0.19 9.54
C ILE A 17 10.60 -0.17 8.18
N LEU A 18 10.06 -1.32 7.77
CA LEU A 18 9.36 -1.49 6.50
C LEU A 18 7.92 -1.85 6.81
N ASN A 19 6.97 -1.06 6.29
CA ASN A 19 5.55 -1.31 6.44
C ASN A 19 4.94 -1.50 5.05
N PHE A 20 3.96 -2.40 4.94
CA PHE A 20 3.04 -2.37 3.82
C PHE A 20 1.99 -1.30 4.09
N PHE A 21 1.80 -0.42 3.13
CA PHE A 21 0.74 0.58 3.19
C PHE A 21 -0.45 0.05 2.40
N GLU A 22 -1.62 -0.04 3.04
CA GLU A 22 -2.87 -0.46 2.40
C GLU A 22 -4.09 0.40 2.78
N HIS A 23 -5.20 0.22 2.09
CA HIS A 23 -6.53 0.79 2.27
C HIS A 23 -7.53 -0.30 1.90
N ALA A 24 -8.67 -0.35 2.60
CA ALA A 24 -9.69 -1.34 2.29
C ALA A 24 -10.52 -0.93 1.06
N GLY A 25 -9.91 -0.96 -0.12
CA GLY A 25 -10.54 -0.60 -1.37
C GLY A 25 -9.74 -1.04 -2.60
N PRO A 26 -10.32 -0.90 -3.81
CA PRO A 26 -9.73 -1.37 -5.07
C PRO A 26 -8.57 -0.51 -5.58
N SER A 27 -8.34 0.67 -5.02
CA SER A 27 -7.15 1.44 -5.32
C SER A 27 -6.87 2.47 -4.24
N GLN A 28 -5.63 2.45 -3.73
CA GLN A 28 -5.10 3.48 -2.83
C GLN A 28 -4.68 4.75 -3.59
N MET A 29 -3.46 4.74 -4.11
CA MET A 29 -2.76 5.89 -4.67
C MET A 29 -2.45 5.72 -6.15
N LYS A 30 -3.00 4.68 -6.79
CA LYS A 30 -2.73 4.33 -8.19
C LYS A 30 -4.06 4.23 -8.96
N PRO A 31 -4.60 5.37 -9.40
CA PRO A 31 -5.86 5.41 -10.15
C PRO A 31 -5.89 4.36 -11.26
N GLY A 32 -6.95 3.54 -11.29
CA GLY A 32 -7.15 2.52 -12.34
C GLY A 32 -6.31 1.23 -12.21
N ILE A 33 -5.46 1.06 -11.20
CA ILE A 33 -4.63 -0.15 -11.06
C ILE A 33 -5.47 -1.43 -10.94
N PHE A 34 -6.68 -1.33 -10.39
CA PHE A 34 -7.64 -2.43 -10.26
C PHE A 34 -7.97 -3.12 -11.59
N ALA A 35 -7.82 -2.43 -12.72
CA ALA A 35 -8.09 -2.98 -14.05
C ALA A 35 -6.95 -3.86 -14.57
N HIS A 36 -5.78 -3.84 -13.93
CA HIS A 36 -4.66 -4.66 -14.34
C HIS A 36 -4.98 -6.15 -14.04
N PRO A 37 -4.75 -7.09 -14.98
CA PRO A 37 -5.20 -8.49 -14.84
C PRO A 37 -4.53 -9.29 -13.72
N LYS A 38 -3.47 -8.74 -13.10
CA LYS A 38 -2.79 -9.33 -11.93
C LYS A 38 -3.11 -8.60 -10.62
N ASP A 39 -3.92 -7.55 -10.70
CA ASP A 39 -4.36 -6.86 -9.51
C ASP A 39 -5.48 -7.67 -8.84
N GLU A 40 -5.37 -7.83 -7.53
CA GLU A 40 -6.33 -8.58 -6.72
C GLU A 40 -7.04 -7.67 -5.71
N SER A 41 -6.77 -6.36 -5.72
CA SER A 41 -7.29 -5.41 -4.72
C SER A 41 -8.81 -5.30 -4.76
N THR A 42 -9.47 -5.67 -5.86
CA THR A 42 -10.94 -5.75 -5.96
C THR A 42 -11.56 -6.78 -5.02
N THR A 43 -10.76 -7.73 -4.50
CA THR A 43 -11.18 -8.73 -3.51
C THR A 43 -11.00 -8.29 -2.06
N TYR A 44 -10.73 -7.00 -1.81
CA TYR A 44 -10.54 -6.42 -0.46
C TYR A 44 -11.67 -6.70 0.55
N LYS A 45 -12.86 -7.10 0.08
CA LYS A 45 -14.00 -7.49 0.92
C LYS A 45 -13.87 -8.88 1.53
N ASP A 46 -13.02 -9.72 0.95
CA ASP A 46 -12.82 -11.10 1.37
C ASP A 46 -11.75 -11.15 2.45
N ILE A 47 -11.99 -11.89 3.53
CA ILE A 47 -11.01 -12.02 4.63
C ILE A 47 -9.73 -12.73 4.15
N GLU A 48 -9.85 -13.58 3.14
CA GLU A 48 -8.76 -14.30 2.49
C GLU A 48 -7.72 -13.35 1.88
N TYR A 49 -8.15 -12.19 1.35
CA TYR A 49 -7.26 -11.16 0.84
C TYR A 49 -6.30 -10.66 1.93
N TRP A 50 -6.87 -10.29 3.09
CA TRP A 50 -6.12 -9.78 4.23
C TRP A 50 -5.24 -10.85 4.88
N ILE A 51 -5.74 -12.09 5.00
CA ILE A 51 -4.95 -13.22 5.50
C ILE A 51 -3.74 -13.47 4.58
N LYS A 52 -3.93 -13.42 3.25
CA LYS A 52 -2.83 -13.57 2.28
C LYS A 52 -1.79 -12.47 2.45
N LEU A 53 -2.22 -11.21 2.62
CA LEU A 53 -1.33 -10.07 2.82
C LEU A 53 -0.54 -10.17 4.14
N ALA A 54 -1.19 -10.55 5.24
CA ALA A 54 -0.54 -10.76 6.54
C ALA A 54 0.53 -11.86 6.47
N LYS A 55 0.18 -13.02 5.90
CA LYS A 55 1.15 -14.12 5.70
C LYS A 55 2.31 -13.69 4.80
N LEU A 56 2.08 -12.85 3.80
CA LEU A 56 3.13 -12.31 2.94
C LEU A 56 4.06 -11.36 3.71
N ALA A 57 3.50 -10.46 4.53
CA ALA A 57 4.24 -9.55 5.38
C ALA A 57 5.14 -10.30 6.37
N GLU A 58 4.61 -11.33 7.04
CA GLU A 58 5.38 -12.20 7.95
C GLU A 58 6.55 -12.89 7.24
N ARG A 59 6.30 -13.52 6.07
CA ARG A 59 7.37 -14.14 5.26
C ARG A 59 8.43 -13.12 4.83
N GLY A 60 8.00 -11.89 4.54
CA GLY A 60 8.87 -10.78 4.12
C GLY A 60 9.59 -10.07 5.26
N LYS A 61 9.33 -10.43 6.54
CA LYS A 61 9.82 -9.71 7.73
C LYS A 61 9.45 -8.22 7.73
N ILE A 62 8.28 -7.92 7.21
CA ILE A 62 7.67 -6.58 7.23
C ILE A 62 7.17 -6.30 8.65
N ASN A 63 7.40 -5.09 9.14
CA ASN A 63 7.12 -4.71 10.52
C ASN A 63 5.63 -4.57 10.81
N SER A 64 4.87 -3.98 9.88
CA SER A 64 3.43 -3.83 10.02
C SER A 64 2.72 -3.69 8.69
N LEU A 65 1.40 -3.91 8.74
CA LEU A 65 0.47 -3.36 7.78
C LEU A 65 -0.05 -2.05 8.36
N PHE A 66 0.10 -0.97 7.62
CA PHE A 66 -0.50 0.33 7.92
C PHE A 66 -1.71 0.50 7.01
N ILE A 67 -2.92 0.58 7.58
CA ILE A 67 -4.16 0.65 6.80
C ILE A 67 -4.74 2.07 6.94
N GLY A 68 -4.79 2.81 5.84
CA GLY A 68 -5.42 4.12 5.76
C GLY A 68 -6.91 4.02 5.44
N ASP A 69 -7.66 5.02 5.88
CA ASP A 69 -9.13 5.02 5.78
C ASP A 69 -9.68 6.43 5.50
N THR A 70 -10.84 6.47 4.82
CA THR A 70 -11.56 7.69 4.45
C THR A 70 -13.06 7.44 4.48
N LEU A 71 -13.80 8.25 5.25
CA LEU A 71 -15.26 8.15 5.36
C LEU A 71 -16.03 8.73 4.16
N SER A 72 -15.35 9.37 3.22
CA SER A 72 -15.99 10.08 2.11
C SER A 72 -15.11 10.08 0.86
N PRO A 73 -15.71 10.00 -0.34
CA PRO A 73 -14.98 10.11 -1.60
C PRO A 73 -14.38 11.51 -1.76
N TYR A 74 -13.32 11.61 -2.57
CA TYR A 74 -12.84 12.89 -3.08
C TYR A 74 -13.86 13.48 -4.07
N ASP A 75 -14.28 14.72 -3.86
CA ASP A 75 -15.43 15.33 -4.55
C ASP A 75 -15.18 16.77 -5.04
N VAL A 76 -13.94 17.24 -5.00
CA VAL A 76 -13.57 18.63 -5.36
C VAL A 76 -13.30 18.79 -6.86
N TYR A 77 -12.75 17.76 -7.51
CA TYR A 77 -12.34 17.83 -8.91
C TYR A 77 -13.56 17.81 -9.85
N GLU A 78 -13.61 18.74 -10.81
CA GLU A 78 -14.76 19.00 -11.71
C GLU A 78 -16.01 19.61 -11.03
N GLY A 79 -15.82 20.23 -9.85
CA GLY A 79 -16.88 20.95 -9.13
C GLY A 79 -17.19 20.27 -7.79
N PRO A 80 -17.74 21.02 -6.82
CA PRO A 80 -18.09 20.46 -5.51
C PRO A 80 -19.09 19.31 -5.66
N GLU A 81 -19.00 18.31 -4.78
CA GLU A 81 -19.84 17.11 -4.75
C GLU A 81 -19.65 16.17 -5.97
N SER A 82 -18.65 16.40 -6.82
CA SER A 82 -18.39 15.58 -8.00
C SER A 82 -17.56 14.33 -7.67
N VAL A 83 -18.25 13.23 -7.34
CA VAL A 83 -17.59 11.95 -7.01
C VAL A 83 -17.29 11.06 -8.23
N LYS A 84 -17.69 11.49 -9.43
CA LYS A 84 -17.66 10.67 -10.66
C LYS A 84 -16.26 10.16 -10.99
N ASN A 85 -15.25 11.03 -10.99
CA ASN A 85 -13.89 10.65 -11.34
C ASN A 85 -13.26 9.75 -10.28
N THR A 86 -13.52 10.03 -9.02
CA THR A 86 -13.08 9.20 -7.89
C THR A 86 -13.64 7.79 -8.00
N ALA A 87 -14.94 7.64 -8.31
CA ALA A 87 -15.59 6.34 -8.47
C ALA A 87 -15.08 5.55 -9.69
N ILE A 88 -14.95 6.18 -10.87
CA ILE A 88 -14.51 5.49 -12.09
C ILE A 88 -13.06 5.00 -11.95
N ASN A 89 -12.21 5.78 -11.30
CA ASN A 89 -10.80 5.44 -11.12
C ASN A 89 -10.52 4.68 -9.83
N ALA A 90 -11.56 4.44 -9.04
CA ALA A 90 -11.56 3.72 -7.78
C ALA A 90 -10.57 4.27 -6.73
N VAL A 91 -10.44 5.61 -6.64
CA VAL A 91 -9.44 6.28 -5.80
C VAL A 91 -9.95 6.40 -4.37
N GLN A 92 -9.52 5.49 -3.49
CA GLN A 92 -9.97 5.38 -2.08
C GLN A 92 -11.50 5.31 -1.93
N PHE A 93 -12.18 4.90 -3.00
CA PHE A 93 -13.62 4.76 -3.07
C PHE A 93 -13.97 3.73 -4.15
N PRO A 94 -14.87 2.76 -3.89
CA PRO A 94 -15.50 2.48 -2.60
C PRO A 94 -14.50 1.98 -1.55
N THR A 95 -14.83 2.17 -0.28
CA THR A 95 -14.09 1.60 0.85
C THR A 95 -14.98 0.64 1.65
N ASN A 96 -14.38 -0.21 2.50
CA ASN A 96 -15.14 -1.02 3.46
C ASN A 96 -15.53 -0.20 4.68
N GLU A 97 -16.76 -0.42 5.15
CA GLU A 97 -17.34 0.10 6.41
C GLU A 97 -17.88 -1.07 7.24
#